data_AF-A0A9D8SVN0-F1
#
_entry.id   AF-A0A9D8SVN0-F1
#
_cell.length_a   1.000
_cell.length_b   1.000
_cell.length_c   1.000
_cell.angle_alpha   90.00
_cell.angle_beta   90.00
_cell.angle_gamma   90.00
#
_symmetry.space_group_name_H-M   'P 1'
#
loop_
_entity.id
_entity.type
_entity.pdbx_description
1 polymer ?
#
loop_
_entity_poly.entity_id
_entity_poly.type
_entity_poly.pdbx_seq_one_letter_code
_entity_poly.pdbx_strand_id
1 'polypeptide(L)'
;MASRNFIKREVEPQNDAHVKVGVIVVRECEDFAEKNLQPFIQRLKELGSSTQQIYVREVTKLHDSIIMIQYMAHYTDADSIIILAPEHLVLNTPALMDGIVQQQLQWNMYITMGGAERADDMQEMYATMREMEATAPDYDVEQSDNFDISFS
;
A
#
# COMPACT_ATOMS: atom_id res chain seq x y z
N MET A 1 8.19 -28.88 -30.12
CA MET A 1 8.24 -27.60 -29.41
C MET A 1 6.84 -27.00 -29.45
N ALA A 2 6.05 -27.17 -28.39
CA ALA A 2 4.68 -26.67 -28.34
C ALA A 2 4.71 -25.23 -27.82
N SER A 3 4.37 -24.27 -28.68
CA SER A 3 4.19 -22.87 -28.31
C SER A 3 2.98 -22.74 -27.39
N ARG A 4 3.21 -22.38 -26.13
CA ARG A 4 2.15 -21.97 -25.19
C ARG A 4 1.62 -20.61 -25.65
N ASN A 5 0.38 -20.60 -26.14
CA ASN A 5 -0.36 -19.37 -26.38
C ASN A 5 -0.69 -18.72 -25.03
N PHE A 6 -0.03 -17.61 -24.73
CA PHE A 6 -0.45 -16.71 -23.65
C PHE A 6 -1.71 -16.00 -24.12
N ILE A 7 -2.85 -16.42 -23.59
CA ILE A 7 -4.11 -15.69 -23.75
C ILE A 7 -3.92 -14.39 -22.98
N LYS A 8 -3.65 -13.28 -23.68
CA LYS A 8 -3.83 -11.94 -23.15
C LYS A 8 -5.31 -11.78 -22.84
N ARG A 9 -5.72 -12.04 -21.58
CA ARG A 9 -6.98 -11.51 -21.08
C ARG A 9 -6.80 -9.99 -21.09
N GLU A 10 -7.58 -9.29 -21.89
CA GLU A 10 -7.80 -7.86 -21.69
C GLU A 10 -8.32 -7.71 -20.27
N VAL A 11 -7.48 -7.17 -19.38
CA VAL A 11 -7.91 -6.68 -18.08
C VAL A 11 -8.77 -5.47 -18.41
N GLU A 12 -10.09 -5.64 -18.41
CA GLU A 12 -10.99 -4.49 -18.45
C GLU A 12 -10.59 -3.55 -17.30
N PRO A 13 -10.35 -2.26 -17.55
CA PRO A 13 -10.08 -1.34 -16.48
C PRO A 13 -11.35 -1.26 -15.63
N GLN A 14 -11.35 -1.90 -14.46
CA GLN A 14 -12.36 -1.63 -13.43
C GLN A 14 -12.14 -0.20 -12.94
N ASN A 15 -12.73 0.74 -13.68
CA ASN A 15 -12.52 2.18 -13.56
C ASN A 15 -13.31 2.81 -12.39
N ASP A 16 -13.85 2.01 -11.47
CA ASP A 16 -14.77 2.45 -10.42
C ASP A 16 -14.31 2.14 -8.97
N ALA A 17 -13.06 1.68 -8.79
CA ALA A 17 -12.50 1.59 -7.45
C ALA A 17 -12.04 2.98 -6.97
N HIS A 18 -12.85 3.60 -6.11
CA HIS A 18 -12.47 4.78 -5.35
C HIS A 18 -11.24 4.49 -4.50
N VAL A 19 -10.05 4.91 -4.97
CA VAL A 19 -8.79 4.69 -4.24
C VAL A 19 -8.85 5.43 -2.90
N LYS A 20 -8.63 4.70 -1.81
CA LYS A 20 -8.57 5.23 -0.45
C LYS A 20 -7.13 5.41 -0.02
N VAL A 21 -6.72 6.65 0.19
CA VAL A 21 -5.36 6.99 0.60
C VAL A 21 -5.35 7.42 2.06
N GLY A 22 -4.57 6.73 2.89
CA GLY A 22 -4.22 7.15 4.24
C GLY A 22 -3.02 8.08 4.23
N VAL A 23 -3.09 9.19 4.97
CA VAL A 23 -1.98 10.11 5.18
C VAL A 23 -1.72 10.21 6.68
N ILE A 24 -0.54 9.80 7.11
CA ILE A 24 -0.10 9.87 8.49
C ILE A 24 0.84 11.07 8.64
N VAL A 25 0.39 12.07 9.39
CA VAL A 25 1.17 13.25 9.76
C VAL A 25 1.88 12.96 11.09
N VAL A 26 3.21 13.05 11.08
CA VAL A 26 4.02 12.81 12.28
C VAL A 26 4.39 14.15 12.91
N ARG A 27 3.91 14.42 14.13
CA ARG A 27 4.14 15.71 14.83
C ARG A 27 5.61 15.96 15.17
N GLU A 28 6.38 14.91 15.45
CA GLU A 28 7.84 15.00 15.58
C GLU A 28 8.52 15.56 14.31
N CYS A 29 7.83 15.53 13.16
CA CYS A 29 8.27 16.05 11.86
C CYS A 29 7.35 17.19 11.35
N GLU A 30 6.78 18.01 12.25
CA GLU A 30 5.76 19.02 11.92
C GLU A 30 6.15 19.92 10.74
N ASP A 31 7.34 20.54 10.76
CA ASP A 31 7.82 21.40 9.66
C ASP A 31 7.81 20.69 8.30
N PHE A 32 8.19 19.40 8.29
CA PHE A 32 8.19 18.60 7.07
C PHE A 32 6.76 18.27 6.63
N ALA A 33 5.89 17.90 7.58
CA ALA A 33 4.51 17.56 7.28
C ALA A 33 3.71 18.77 6.78
N GLU A 34 3.85 19.94 7.42
CA GLU A 34 3.17 21.18 7.00
C GLU A 34 3.54 21.55 5.56
N LYS A 35 4.82 21.45 5.21
CA LYS A 35 5.32 21.76 3.87
C LYS A 35 4.78 20.79 2.80
N ASN A 36 4.54 19.53 3.15
CA ASN A 36 4.27 18.48 2.18
C ASN A 36 2.80 18.04 2.10
N LEU A 37 2.01 18.22 3.16
CA LEU A 37 0.64 17.70 3.22
C LEU A 37 -0.26 18.27 2.13
N GLN A 38 -0.33 19.60 2.01
CA GLN A 38 -1.20 20.25 1.02
C GLN A 38 -0.74 19.97 -0.42
N PRO A 39 0.56 20.10 -0.77
CA PRO A 39 1.03 19.74 -2.10
C PRO A 39 0.79 18.26 -2.44
N PHE A 40 0.96 17.34 -1.47
CA PHE A 40 0.68 15.92 -1.67
C PHE A 40 -0.81 15.68 -1.99
N ILE A 41 -1.72 16.23 -1.17
CA ILE A 41 -3.17 16.10 -1.39
C ILE A 41 -3.58 16.72 -2.73
N GLN A 42 -3.04 17.89 -3.07
CA GLN A 42 -3.32 18.56 -4.33
C GLN A 42 -2.87 17.70 -5.52
N ARG A 43 -1.66 17.13 -5.45
CA ARG A 43 -1.14 16.26 -6.50
C ARG A 43 -1.98 15.00 -6.68
N LEU A 44 -2.37 14.34 -5.59
CA LEU A 44 -3.29 13.18 -5.66
C LEU A 44 -4.62 13.53 -6.33
N LYS A 45 -5.21 14.68 -6.01
CA LYS A 45 -6.46 15.13 -6.65
C LYS A 45 -6.30 15.41 -8.14
N GLU A 46 -5.16 15.91 -8.58
CA GLU A 46 -4.86 16.10 -10.00
C GLU A 46 -4.75 14.77 -10.74
N LEU A 47 -4.18 13.77 -10.06
CA LEU A 47 -3.93 12.43 -10.59
C LEU A 47 -5.17 11.52 -10.62
N GLY A 48 -6.08 11.66 -9.66
CA GLY A 48 -7.25 10.80 -9.46
C GLY A 48 -8.59 11.54 -9.47
N SER A 49 -8.63 12.72 -10.10
CA SER A 49 -9.71 13.72 -10.10
C SER A 49 -11.12 13.12 -9.92
N SER A 50 -11.64 13.25 -8.69
CA SER A 50 -13.01 13.06 -8.19
C SER A 50 -13.36 11.78 -7.40
N THR A 51 -12.62 10.67 -7.52
CA THR A 51 -13.00 9.41 -6.85
C THR A 51 -12.13 9.04 -5.65
N GLN A 52 -11.01 9.72 -5.44
CA GLN A 52 -10.07 9.39 -4.38
C GLN A 52 -10.54 9.90 -2.99
N GLN A 53 -10.62 8.99 -2.01
CA GLN A 53 -10.92 9.32 -0.62
C GLN A 53 -9.61 9.43 0.16
N ILE A 54 -9.38 10.58 0.82
CA ILE A 54 -8.13 10.83 1.55
C ILE A 54 -8.43 10.92 3.06
N TYR A 55 -7.81 10.06 3.85
CA TYR A 55 -7.91 10.03 5.31
C TYR A 55 -6.62 10.54 5.94
N VAL A 56 -6.66 11.75 6.49
CA VAL A 56 -5.52 12.31 7.23
C VAL A 56 -5.66 11.97 8.71
N ARG A 57 -4.59 11.47 9.33
CA ARG A 57 -4.48 11.30 10.78
C ARG A 57 -3.12 11.75 11.27
N GLU A 58 -3.09 12.21 12.51
CA GLU A 58 -1.87 12.64 13.17
C GLU A 58 -1.41 11.60 14.19
N VAL A 59 -0.10 11.46 14.31
CA VAL A 59 0.57 10.71 15.38
C VAL A 59 1.63 11.58 16.03
N THR A 60 1.96 11.31 17.28
CA THR A 60 2.92 12.16 18.01
C THR A 60 4.34 11.86 17.58
N LYS A 61 4.73 10.58 17.60
CA LYS A 61 6.09 10.14 17.31
C LYS A 61 6.11 9.26 16.07
N LEU A 62 7.28 9.17 15.44
CA LEU A 62 7.43 8.39 14.21
C LEU A 62 7.05 6.90 14.41
N HIS A 63 7.37 6.31 15.56
CA HIS A 63 7.04 4.91 15.86
C HIS A 63 5.54 4.63 16.02
N ASP A 64 4.76 5.63 16.40
CA ASP A 64 3.30 5.50 16.55
C ASP A 64 2.62 5.23 15.19
N SER A 65 3.33 5.52 14.08
CA SER A 65 2.86 5.27 12.71
C SER A 65 2.51 3.81 12.46
N ILE A 66 3.19 2.84 13.11
CA ILE A 66 2.89 1.40 12.93
C ILE A 66 1.47 1.08 13.42
N ILE A 67 1.10 1.58 14.60
CA ILE A 67 -0.24 1.36 15.16
C ILE A 67 -1.28 2.11 14.32
N MET A 68 -0.94 3.32 13.85
CA MET A 68 -1.82 4.09 12.97
C MET A 68 -2.06 3.40 11.62
N ILE A 69 -1.05 2.76 11.03
CA ILE A 69 -1.18 1.93 9.82
C ILE A 69 -2.21 0.83 10.05
N GLN A 70 -2.07 0.06 11.15
CA GLN A 70 -3.01 -1.01 11.48
C GLN A 70 -4.44 -0.48 11.65
N TYR A 71 -4.58 0.67 12.31
CA TYR A 71 -5.86 1.33 12.48
C TYR A 71 -6.46 1.72 11.12
N MET A 72 -5.69 2.35 10.24
CA MET A 72 -6.17 2.75 8.91
C MET A 72 -6.53 1.54 8.05
N ALA A 73 -5.71 0.49 8.05
CA ALA A 73 -5.98 -0.73 7.31
C ALA A 73 -7.30 -1.38 7.79
N HIS A 74 -7.52 -1.46 9.11
CA HIS A 74 -8.69 -2.14 9.65
C HIS A 74 -9.99 -1.32 9.61
N TYR A 75 -9.91 -0.01 9.88
CA TYR A 75 -11.11 0.82 10.09
C TYR A 75 -11.42 1.78 8.94
N THR A 76 -10.42 2.17 8.15
CA THR A 76 -10.62 3.03 6.98
C THR A 76 -10.53 2.28 5.67
N ASP A 77 -10.06 1.03 5.72
CA ASP A 77 -9.91 0.16 4.55
C ASP A 77 -9.07 0.87 3.46
N ALA A 78 -7.97 1.49 3.90
CA ALA A 78 -7.08 2.25 3.02
C ALA A 78 -6.36 1.31 2.04
N ASP A 79 -6.35 1.69 0.77
CA ASP A 79 -5.65 0.97 -0.31
C ASP A 79 -4.13 1.24 -0.30
N SER A 80 -3.76 2.43 0.18
CA SER A 80 -2.36 2.87 0.26
C SER A 80 -2.19 3.89 1.39
N ILE A 81 -0.99 3.93 1.97
CA ILE A 81 -0.67 4.84 3.08
C ILE A 81 0.66 5.56 2.81
N ILE A 82 0.71 6.86 3.11
CA ILE A 82 1.96 7.62 3.23
C ILE A 82 2.19 8.06 4.66
N ILE A 83 3.43 7.94 5.13
CA ILE A 83 3.91 8.59 6.34
C ILE A 83 4.66 9.86 5.94
N LEU A 84 4.14 11.03 6.32
CA LEU A 84 4.80 12.32 6.09
C LEU A 84 5.92 12.52 7.11
N ALA A 85 7.09 12.00 6.75
CA ALA A 85 8.35 12.15 7.48
C ALA A 85 9.53 12.09 6.50
N PRO A 86 10.66 12.73 6.81
CA PRO A 86 11.88 12.56 6.04
C PRO A 86 12.31 11.10 6.00
N GLU A 87 12.54 10.56 4.80
CA GLU A 87 12.85 9.14 4.59
C GLU A 87 14.04 8.65 5.42
N HIS A 88 15.08 9.48 5.53
CA HIS A 88 16.28 9.14 6.29
C HIS A 88 15.98 8.86 7.77
N LEU A 89 14.95 9.46 8.37
CA LEU A 89 14.58 9.19 9.76
C LEU A 89 13.94 7.80 9.92
N VAL A 90 13.14 7.40 8.94
CA VAL A 90 12.51 6.07 8.91
C VAL A 90 13.55 4.99 8.63
N LEU A 91 14.40 5.19 7.61
CA LEU A 91 15.44 4.25 7.20
C LEU A 91 16.52 4.04 8.27
N ASN A 92 16.79 5.06 9.10
CA ASN A 92 17.71 4.95 10.22
C ASN A 92 17.11 4.22 11.43
N THR A 93 15.85 3.79 11.37
CA THR A 93 15.14 3.08 12.44
C THR A 93 14.70 1.69 11.95
N PRO A 94 15.57 0.66 12.01
CA PRO A 94 15.29 -0.66 11.42
C PRO A 94 13.98 -1.29 11.92
N ALA A 95 13.69 -1.19 13.22
CA ALA A 95 12.46 -1.74 13.80
C ALA A 95 11.18 -1.12 13.20
N LEU A 96 11.23 0.15 12.81
CA LEU A 96 10.10 0.81 12.17
C LEU A 96 9.93 0.33 10.73
N MET A 97 11.04 0.20 10.00
CA MET A 97 11.01 -0.32 8.64
C MET A 97 10.50 -1.77 8.60
N ASP A 98 11.00 -2.62 9.49
CA ASP A 98 10.53 -4.01 9.63
C ASP A 98 9.03 -4.05 9.91
N GLY A 99 8.55 -3.18 10.81
CA GLY A 99 7.13 -3.04 11.11
C GLY A 99 6.30 -2.63 9.89
N ILE A 100 6.76 -1.65 9.11
CA ILE A 100 6.09 -1.20 7.89
C ILE A 100 6.04 -2.32 6.84
N VAL A 101 7.15 -3.01 6.58
CA VAL A 101 7.18 -4.13 5.63
C VAL A 101 6.21 -5.23 6.07
N GLN A 102 6.20 -5.56 7.37
CA GLN A 102 5.25 -6.53 7.91
C GLN A 102 3.79 -6.11 7.67
N GLN A 103 3.46 -4.83 7.87
CA GLN A 103 2.11 -4.32 7.61
C GLN A 103 1.74 -4.35 6.12
N GLN A 104 2.67 -4.00 5.23
CA GLN A 104 2.43 -4.08 3.77
C GLN A 104 2.04 -5.49 3.34
N LEU A 105 2.76 -6.50 3.85
CA LEU A 105 2.48 -7.90 3.55
C LEU A 105 1.18 -8.38 4.19
N GLN A 106 0.93 -8.01 5.44
CA GLN A 106 -0.26 -8.44 6.18
C GLN A 106 -1.56 -7.93 5.56
N TRP A 107 -1.56 -6.69 5.07
CA TRP A 107 -2.76 -6.03 4.53
C TRP A 107 -2.80 -5.97 3.01
N ASN A 108 -1.80 -6.52 2.33
CA ASN A 108 -1.61 -6.39 0.87
C ASN A 108 -1.74 -4.93 0.41
N MET A 109 -1.09 -4.02 1.13
CA MET A 109 -1.27 -2.57 1.00
C MET A 109 0.06 -1.90 0.68
N TYR A 110 0.06 -0.89 -0.19
CA TYR A 110 1.24 -0.08 -0.43
C TYR A 110 1.44 0.93 0.71
N ILE A 111 2.61 0.92 1.34
CA ILE A 111 2.98 1.90 2.36
C ILE A 111 4.28 2.58 1.92
N THR A 112 4.30 3.90 1.98
CA THR A 112 5.49 4.69 1.66
C THR A 112 5.72 5.79 2.69
N MET A 113 6.85 6.46 2.55
CA MET A 113 7.29 7.55 3.42
C MET A 113 7.96 8.61 2.58
N GLY A 114 7.82 9.87 2.98
CA GLY A 114 8.40 11.00 2.26
C GLY A 114 7.42 12.15 2.15
N GLY A 115 7.67 13.04 1.20
CA GLY A 115 6.92 14.26 0.97
C GLY A 115 5.96 14.17 -0.20
N ALA A 116 5.64 15.34 -0.75
CA ALA A 116 4.68 15.48 -1.85
C ALA A 116 5.12 14.78 -3.14
N GLU A 117 6.44 14.60 -3.34
CA GLU A 117 7.02 13.88 -4.47
C GLU A 117 6.54 12.43 -4.57
N ARG A 118 6.09 11.83 -3.47
CA ARG A 118 5.62 10.45 -3.43
C ARG A 118 4.20 10.24 -3.95
N ALA A 119 3.47 11.30 -4.30
CA ALA A 119 2.09 11.19 -4.78
C ALA A 119 1.99 10.44 -6.12
N ASP A 120 2.89 10.75 -7.06
CA ASP A 120 2.97 10.07 -8.37
C ASP A 120 3.39 8.60 -8.20
N ASP A 121 4.46 8.35 -7.44
CA ASP A 121 4.95 7.00 -7.12
C ASP A 121 3.86 6.12 -6.51
N MET A 122 3.06 6.70 -5.60
CA MET A 122 1.99 5.98 -4.92
C MET A 122 0.89 5.54 -5.88
N GLN A 123 0.49 6.40 -6.82
CA GLN A 123 -0.52 6.05 -7.80
C GLN A 123 -0.01 4.95 -8.75
N GLU A 124 1.23 5.07 -9.22
CA GLU A 124 1.87 4.08 -10.10
C GLU A 124 1.98 2.72 -9.41
N MET A 125 2.46 2.70 -8.16
CA MET A 125 2.62 1.46 -7.42
C MET A 125 1.27 0.81 -7.10
N TYR A 126 0.25 1.60 -6.77
CA TYR A 126 -1.10 1.08 -6.58
C TYR A 126 -1.65 0.42 -7.86
N ALA A 127 -1.49 1.07 -9.02
CA ALA A 127 -1.91 0.50 -10.29
C ALA A 127 -1.14 -0.80 -10.61
N THR A 128 0.15 -0.84 -10.31
CA THR A 128 0.99 -2.03 -10.48
C THR A 128 0.52 -3.18 -9.58
N MET A 129 0.25 -2.91 -8.29
CA MET A 129 -0.26 -3.92 -7.36
C MET A 129 -1.60 -4.51 -7.81
N ARG A 130 -2.52 -3.67 -8.30
CA ARG A 130 -3.80 -4.09 -8.88
C ARG A 130 -3.62 -4.98 -10.10
N GLU A 131 -2.70 -4.64 -11.00
CA GLU A 131 -2.39 -5.47 -12.17
C GLU A 131 -1.80 -6.82 -11.77
N MET A 132 -0.88 -6.82 -10.81
CA MET A 132 -0.28 -8.05 -10.28
C MET A 132 -1.31 -8.96 -9.61
N GLU A 133 -2.26 -8.39 -8.85
CA GLU A 133 -3.37 -9.13 -8.26
C GLU A 133 -4.31 -9.70 -9.34
N ALA A 134 -4.68 -8.90 -10.35
CA ALA A 134 -5.54 -9.35 -11.44
C ALA A 134 -4.90 -10.43 -12.33
N THR A 135 -3.57 -10.49 -12.37
CA THR A 135 -2.80 -11.48 -13.14
C THR A 135 -2.27 -12.62 -12.29
N ALA A 136 -2.54 -12.61 -10.98
CA ALA A 136 -2.13 -13.68 -10.08
C ALA A 136 -2.79 -15.00 -10.51
N PRO A 137 -2.02 -16.10 -10.63
CA PRO A 137 -2.61 -17.40 -10.91
C PRO A 137 -3.47 -17.83 -9.73
N ASP A 138 -4.71 -18.22 -9.99
CA ASP A 138 -5.53 -18.95 -9.03
C ASP A 138 -4.82 -20.28 -8.75
N TYR A 139 -4.12 -20.37 -7.62
CA TYR A 139 -3.68 -21.65 -7.11
C TYR A 139 -4.92 -22.34 -6.56
N ASP A 140 -5.57 -23.16 -7.38
CA ASP A 140 -6.46 -24.20 -6.89
C ASP A 140 -5.67 -25.01 -5.86
N VAL A 141 -6.00 -24.81 -4.59
CA VAL A 141 -5.54 -25.70 -3.53
C VAL A 141 -6.29 -27.00 -3.75
N GLU A 142 -5.81 -27.83 -4.69
CA GLU A 142 -6.14 -29.24 -4.68
C GLU A 142 -5.68 -29.76 -3.31
N GLN A 143 -6.66 -30.02 -2.45
CA GLN A 143 -6.48 -30.85 -1.27
C GLN A 143 -5.72 -32.09 -1.72
N SER A 144 -4.47 -32.22 -1.29
CA SER A 144 -3.77 -33.49 -1.36
C SER A 144 -4.43 -34.42 -0.34
N ASP A 145 -5.54 -35.03 -0.75
CA ASP A 145 -6.06 -36.25 -0.16
C ASP A 145 -4.95 -37.33 -0.15
N ASN A 146 -4.87 -38.04 0.97
CA ASN A 146 -4.13 -39.28 1.20
C ASN A 146 -2.59 -39.25 1.13
N PHE A 147 -1.97 -38.95 2.27
CA PHE A 147 -0.68 -39.54 2.63
C PHE A 147 -0.93 -40.74 3.56
N ASP A 148 -1.28 -41.89 2.97
CA ASP A 148 -1.32 -43.17 3.69
C ASP A 148 0.13 -43.64 3.93
N ILE A 149 0.63 -43.45 5.15
CA ILE A 149 1.93 -43.97 5.57
C ILE A 149 1.71 -45.36 6.14
N SER A 150 1.81 -46.40 5.31
CA SER A 150 1.88 -47.78 5.81
C SER A 150 3.30 -48.07 6.33
N PHE A 151 3.45 -48.22 7.64
CA PHE A 151 4.65 -48.81 8.22
C PHE A 151 4.59 -50.33 8.03
N SER A 152 5.56 -50.88 7.30
CA SER A 152 5.88 -52.32 7.26
C SER A 152 7.05 -52.61 8.18
#